data_AF-A0A1Y6CKE2-F1
#
_entry.id   AF-A0A1Y6CKE2-F1
#
_cell.length_a   1.000
_cell.length_b   1.000
_cell.length_c   1.000
_cell.angle_alpha   90.00
_cell.angle_beta   90.00
_cell.angle_gamma   90.00
#
_symmetry.space_group_name_H-M   'P 1'
#
loop_
_entity.id
_entity.type
_entity.pdbx_description
1 polymer ?
#
loop_
_entity_poly.entity_id
_entity_poly.type
_entity_poly.pdbx_seq_one_letter_code
_entity_poly.pdbx_strand_id
1 'polypeptide(L)'
;MNRVEDFLANKFPNNAKLTGCLIDLHRRYADWGLKDTKFDQDFTDGTDEHFYAYLWEMLLASHLKNIGLDISSADEGPDCRIDRSGQTIWVEAICPSPSSLPDEWLRESRPGEVRVWSLPHEEMVLRWTAALKEKREKLTGRLERDRATGEEVVRPGYATKGIVGQNDPYVIAVNSCRLGRYEMDCHVGISQLPFAVEAVFPVGPIEVVINRDTMETVDTRHGHRLFIRKPSGAAVPTDSFLNPDYAGVSAVLGSPASLNAACGANTPIVVVHNPLATNRLPVGILGADQEYVAEDKGDHYELRDLNEAAG
;
A
#
# COMPACT_ATOMS: atom_id res chain seq x y z
N MET A 1 -19.01 17.77 22.11
CA MET A 1 -17.99 17.01 21.38
C MET A 1 -18.11 17.37 19.91
N ASN A 2 -16.99 17.40 19.18
CA ASN A 2 -17.02 17.54 17.73
C ASN A 2 -17.47 16.21 17.10
N ARG A 3 -18.12 16.23 15.93
CA ARG A 3 -18.67 15.06 15.19
C ARG A 3 -17.73 13.85 15.17
N VAL A 4 -16.44 14.10 14.98
CA VAL A 4 -15.39 13.05 14.93
C VAL A 4 -15.18 12.40 16.29
N GLU A 5 -15.18 13.16 17.38
CA GLU A 5 -15.03 12.63 18.73
C GLU A 5 -16.22 11.75 19.12
N ASP A 6 -17.44 12.19 18.78
CA ASP A 6 -18.67 11.42 19.02
C ASP A 6 -18.65 10.11 18.22
N PHE A 7 -18.25 10.18 16.94
CA PHE A 7 -18.11 9.00 16.10
C PHE A 7 -17.10 7.99 16.66
N LEU A 8 -15.89 8.45 17.04
CA LEU A 8 -14.84 7.58 17.56
C LEU A 8 -15.21 6.98 18.92
N ALA A 9 -15.86 7.76 19.80
CA ALA A 9 -16.39 7.25 21.06
C ALA A 9 -17.44 6.16 20.84
N ASN A 10 -18.31 6.31 19.83
CA ASN A 10 -19.31 5.30 19.49
C ASN A 10 -18.71 4.07 18.78
N LYS A 11 -17.69 4.23 17.94
CA LYS A 11 -17.01 3.12 17.26
C LYS A 11 -16.15 2.28 18.22
N PHE A 12 -15.58 2.92 19.26
CA PHE A 12 -14.70 2.28 20.24
C PHE A 12 -15.12 2.57 21.71
N PRO A 13 -16.32 2.18 22.13
CA PRO A 13 -16.92 2.64 23.41
C PRO A 13 -16.17 2.16 24.66
N ASN A 14 -15.43 1.06 24.56
CA ASN A 14 -14.69 0.46 25.67
C ASN A 14 -13.17 0.65 25.56
N ASN A 15 -12.70 1.54 24.68
CA ASN A 15 -11.26 1.75 24.47
C ASN A 15 -10.89 3.24 24.47
N ALA A 16 -11.02 3.88 25.64
CA ALA A 16 -10.74 5.30 25.81
C ALA A 16 -9.32 5.71 25.40
N LYS A 17 -8.33 4.82 25.57
CA LYS A 17 -6.95 5.05 25.13
C LYS A 17 -6.89 5.18 23.61
N LEU A 18 -7.42 4.19 22.87
CA LEU A 18 -7.44 4.22 21.41
C LEU A 18 -8.21 5.44 20.88
N THR A 19 -9.39 5.70 21.44
CA THR A 19 -10.20 6.87 21.07
C THR A 19 -9.40 8.17 21.26
N GLY A 20 -8.68 8.31 22.38
CA GLY A 20 -7.79 9.44 22.62
C GLY A 20 -6.68 9.58 21.58
N CYS A 21 -6.01 8.47 21.22
CA CYS A 21 -4.97 8.47 20.18
C CYS A 21 -5.51 8.87 18.80
N LEU A 22 -6.68 8.37 18.41
CA LEU A 22 -7.31 8.68 17.11
C LEU A 22 -7.77 10.14 17.04
N ILE A 23 -8.29 10.69 18.15
CA ILE A 23 -8.63 12.11 18.25
C ILE A 23 -7.37 12.97 18.13
N ASP A 24 -6.27 12.60 18.80
CA ASP A 24 -5.01 13.32 18.68
C ASP A 24 -4.46 13.29 17.25
N LEU A 25 -4.44 12.11 16.62
CA LEU A 25 -4.01 11.94 15.23
C LEU A 25 -4.85 12.81 14.27
N HIS A 26 -6.18 12.80 14.44
CA HIS A 26 -7.10 13.63 13.66
C HIS A 26 -6.82 15.12 13.82
N ARG A 27 -6.61 15.59 15.06
CA ARG A 27 -6.29 17.00 15.34
C ARG A 27 -4.98 17.40 14.71
N ARG A 28 -3.92 16.59 14.84
CA ARG A 28 -2.63 16.86 14.18
C ARG A 28 -2.77 16.94 12.66
N TYR A 29 -3.53 16.01 12.06
CA TYR A 29 -3.81 16.04 10.62
C TYR A 29 -4.53 17.32 10.19
N ALA A 30 -5.49 17.79 10.99
CA ALA A 30 -6.18 19.06 10.79
C ALA A 30 -5.24 20.27 10.95
N ASP A 31 -4.40 20.29 12.00
CA ASP A 31 -3.46 21.37 12.30
C ASP A 31 -2.38 21.51 11.22
N TRP A 32 -2.05 20.40 10.53
CA TRP A 32 -1.18 20.42 9.34
C TRP A 32 -1.88 20.91 8.07
N GLY A 33 -3.19 21.20 8.12
CA GLY A 33 -3.95 21.68 6.97
C GLY A 33 -4.15 20.65 5.87
N LEU A 34 -4.12 19.36 6.19
CA LEU A 34 -4.19 18.26 5.21
C LEU A 34 -5.60 17.74 4.94
N LYS A 35 -6.61 18.28 5.63
CA LYS A 35 -8.00 17.87 5.44
C LYS A 35 -8.60 18.53 4.22
N ASP A 36 -9.12 17.70 3.31
CA ASP A 36 -10.03 18.16 2.28
C ASP A 36 -11.41 18.53 2.88
N THR A 37 -12.23 19.16 2.05
CA THR A 37 -13.57 19.66 2.44
C THR A 37 -14.57 18.58 2.86
N LYS A 38 -14.36 17.32 2.49
CA LYS A 38 -15.24 16.17 2.77
C LYS A 38 -14.69 15.24 3.84
N PHE A 39 -13.43 15.39 4.24
CA PHE A 39 -12.72 14.52 5.17
C PHE A 39 -13.57 14.12 6.39
N ASP A 40 -14.07 15.09 7.17
CA ASP A 40 -14.82 14.77 8.40
C ASP A 40 -16.16 14.09 8.11
N GLN A 41 -16.79 14.43 6.98
CA GLN A 41 -18.05 13.82 6.58
C GLN A 41 -17.85 12.36 6.25
N ASP A 42 -16.87 12.06 5.40
CA ASP A 42 -16.64 10.70 4.88
C ASP A 42 -15.96 9.82 5.94
N PHE A 43 -15.02 10.35 6.72
CA PHE A 43 -14.38 9.63 7.83
C PHE A 43 -15.39 9.14 8.90
N THR A 44 -16.51 9.86 9.04
CA THR A 44 -17.54 9.57 10.05
C THR A 44 -18.85 9.05 9.45
N ASP A 45 -18.86 8.60 8.19
CA ASP A 45 -20.07 8.15 7.50
C ASP A 45 -20.55 6.75 7.94
N GLY A 46 -19.73 6.03 8.70
CA GLY A 46 -20.02 4.71 9.24
C GLY A 46 -19.50 3.55 8.39
N THR A 47 -18.92 3.81 7.22
CA THR A 47 -18.32 2.77 6.37
C THR A 47 -16.89 2.47 6.81
N ASP A 48 -16.52 1.18 6.78
CA ASP A 48 -15.13 0.79 7.06
C ASP A 48 -14.21 1.18 5.89
N GLU A 49 -14.73 1.22 4.66
CA GLU A 49 -13.99 1.68 3.48
C GLU A 49 -13.43 3.09 3.67
N HIS A 50 -14.27 4.08 3.97
CA HIS A 50 -13.78 5.44 4.19
C HIS A 50 -12.98 5.55 5.48
N PHE A 51 -13.44 4.92 6.57
CA PHE A 51 -12.72 4.99 7.84
C PHE A 51 -11.26 4.55 7.72
N TYR A 52 -10.99 3.40 7.09
CA TYR A 52 -9.61 2.90 6.94
C TYR A 52 -8.81 3.63 5.86
N ALA A 53 -9.46 4.18 4.83
CA ALA A 53 -8.79 5.03 3.83
C ALA A 53 -8.23 6.30 4.49
N TYR A 54 -9.08 7.07 5.20
CA TYR A 54 -8.64 8.29 5.88
C TYR A 54 -7.76 8.01 7.10
N LEU A 55 -7.95 6.87 7.80
CA LEU A 55 -7.00 6.44 8.83
C LEU A 55 -5.60 6.26 8.22
N TRP A 56 -5.51 5.63 7.04
CA TRP A 56 -4.23 5.45 6.37
C TRP A 56 -3.62 6.78 5.96
N GLU A 57 -4.39 7.71 5.36
CA GLU A 57 -3.89 9.06 5.04
C GLU A 57 -3.31 9.77 6.26
N MET A 58 -4.01 9.73 7.39
CA MET A 58 -3.53 10.33 8.64
C MET A 58 -2.25 9.68 9.16
N LEU A 59 -2.17 8.34 9.15
CA LEU A 59 -0.98 7.60 9.59
C LEU A 59 0.22 7.86 8.68
N LEU A 60 0.01 7.86 7.36
CA LEU A 60 1.03 8.18 6.36
C LEU A 60 1.54 9.61 6.54
N ALA A 61 0.64 10.59 6.67
CA ALA A 61 1.02 11.97 6.92
C ALA A 61 1.80 12.12 8.23
N SER A 62 1.39 11.42 9.29
CA SER A 62 2.11 11.40 10.56
C SER A 62 3.52 10.83 10.41
N HIS A 63 3.69 9.74 9.67
CA HIS A 63 5.00 9.18 9.36
C HIS A 63 5.88 10.19 8.62
N LEU A 64 5.38 10.77 7.53
CA LEU A 64 6.11 11.74 6.70
C LEU A 64 6.51 13.00 7.49
N LYS A 65 5.61 13.55 8.31
CA LYS A 65 5.92 14.68 9.20
C LYS A 65 6.94 14.31 10.27
N ASN A 66 6.87 13.10 10.84
CA ASN A 66 7.82 12.65 11.87
C ASN A 66 9.26 12.51 11.34
N ILE A 67 9.42 12.15 10.06
CA ILE A 67 10.74 12.12 9.41
C ILE A 67 11.16 13.49 8.83
N GLY A 68 10.41 14.56 9.16
CA GLY A 68 10.77 15.95 8.84
C GLY A 68 10.44 16.39 7.42
N LEU A 69 9.56 15.69 6.70
CA LEU A 69 9.11 16.12 5.38
C LEU A 69 8.06 17.23 5.51
N ASP A 70 8.18 18.23 4.64
CA ASP A 70 7.10 19.18 4.43
C ASP A 70 6.08 18.58 3.45
N ILE A 71 4.82 18.58 3.88
CA ILE A 71 3.73 17.95 3.15
C ILE A 71 2.51 18.85 3.13
N SER A 72 1.82 18.83 1.99
CA SER A 72 0.55 19.51 1.75
C SER A 72 -0.43 18.57 1.04
N SER A 73 -1.71 18.95 1.02
CA SER A 73 -2.77 18.25 0.29
C SER A 73 -3.74 19.26 -0.33
N ALA A 74 -4.58 18.81 -1.25
CA ALA A 74 -5.59 19.63 -1.93
C ALA A 74 -6.86 18.80 -2.22
N ASP A 75 -7.99 19.49 -2.43
CA ASP A 75 -9.27 18.84 -2.73
C ASP A 75 -9.25 18.01 -4.04
N GLU A 76 -8.36 18.35 -4.99
CA GLU A 76 -8.15 17.60 -6.22
C GLU A 76 -6.69 17.20 -6.38
N GLY A 77 -6.46 15.91 -6.59
CA GLY A 77 -5.15 15.35 -6.88
C GLY A 77 -4.80 14.18 -5.97
N PRO A 78 -3.52 13.82 -5.91
CA PRO A 78 -3.01 12.83 -4.96
C PRO A 78 -3.12 13.31 -3.51
N ASP A 79 -3.24 12.34 -2.61
CA ASP A 79 -3.56 12.58 -1.20
C ASP A 79 -2.48 13.39 -0.46
N CYS A 80 -1.22 13.32 -0.94
CA CYS A 80 -0.11 14.07 -0.38
C CYS A 80 0.87 14.58 -1.45
N ARG A 81 1.28 15.83 -1.30
CA ARG A 81 2.40 16.46 -2.00
C ARG A 81 3.55 16.68 -1.03
N ILE A 82 4.74 16.21 -1.39
CA ILE A 82 5.99 16.47 -0.68
C ILE A 82 6.83 17.42 -1.54
N ASP A 83 7.26 18.55 -0.96
CA ASP A 83 8.19 19.46 -1.60
C ASP A 83 9.58 19.32 -0.96
N ARG A 84 10.56 18.80 -1.71
CA ARG A 84 11.92 18.59 -1.18
C ARG A 84 12.99 18.97 -2.19
N SER A 85 13.88 19.87 -1.81
CA SER A 85 15.04 20.28 -2.62
C SER A 85 14.68 20.74 -4.04
N GLY A 86 13.52 21.39 -4.21
CA GLY A 86 13.03 21.85 -5.51
C GLY A 86 12.39 20.76 -6.39
N GLN A 87 12.20 19.54 -5.86
CA GLN A 87 11.43 18.47 -6.51
C GLN A 87 10.10 18.29 -5.78
N THR A 88 9.02 18.18 -6.57
CA THR A 88 7.70 17.80 -6.09
C THR A 88 7.54 16.30 -6.21
N ILE A 89 7.15 15.63 -5.12
CA ILE A 89 6.83 14.20 -5.10
C ILE A 89 5.38 14.06 -4.69
N TRP A 90 4.63 13.24 -5.43
CA TRP A 90 3.24 12.95 -5.15
C TRP A 90 3.10 11.57 -4.53
N VAL A 91 2.26 11.46 -3.51
CA VAL A 91 1.92 10.19 -2.86
C VAL A 91 0.40 10.03 -2.87
N GLU A 92 -0.06 8.92 -3.42
CA GLU A 92 -1.48 8.55 -3.44
C GLU A 92 -1.68 7.31 -2.56
N ALA A 93 -2.47 7.47 -1.51
CA ALA A 93 -2.79 6.49 -0.50
C ALA A 93 -3.95 5.57 -0.94
N ILE A 94 -3.88 4.31 -0.54
CA ILE A 94 -4.97 3.33 -0.67
C ILE A 94 -4.93 2.32 0.45
N CYS A 95 -6.10 2.01 1.02
CA CYS A 95 -6.29 0.88 1.92
C CYS A 95 -7.24 -0.13 1.25
N PRO A 96 -6.72 -1.21 0.62
CA PRO A 96 -7.55 -2.13 -0.15
C PRO A 96 -8.63 -2.79 0.72
N SER A 97 -9.82 -2.96 0.16
CA SER A 97 -10.88 -3.73 0.80
C SER A 97 -10.47 -5.20 0.95
N PRO A 98 -10.83 -5.87 2.06
CA PRO A 98 -10.61 -7.30 2.26
C PRO A 98 -11.53 -8.18 1.41
N SER A 99 -12.29 -7.60 0.48
CA SER A 99 -13.19 -8.33 -0.41
C SER A 99 -12.51 -9.54 -1.05
N SER A 100 -13.21 -10.67 -1.05
CA SER A 100 -12.75 -11.95 -1.60
C SER A 100 -11.68 -12.69 -0.78
N LEU A 101 -11.28 -12.17 0.39
CA LEU A 101 -10.53 -12.98 1.35
C LEU A 101 -11.47 -13.95 2.08
N PRO A 102 -11.00 -15.14 2.50
CA PRO A 102 -11.80 -16.07 3.29
C PRO A 102 -12.26 -15.43 4.61
N ASP A 103 -13.54 -15.53 4.96
CA ASP A 103 -14.07 -14.98 6.23
C ASP A 103 -13.31 -15.54 7.45
N GLU A 104 -12.93 -16.82 7.39
CA GLU A 104 -12.15 -17.47 8.44
C GLU A 104 -10.74 -16.90 8.59
N TRP A 105 -10.19 -16.29 7.53
CA TRP A 105 -8.91 -15.61 7.54
C TRP A 105 -8.96 -14.24 8.24
N LEU A 106 -10.12 -13.59 8.27
CA LEU A 106 -10.27 -12.26 8.88
C LEU A 106 -10.79 -12.31 10.32
N ARG A 107 -11.36 -13.44 10.73
CA ARG A 107 -12.01 -13.59 12.03
C ARG A 107 -11.00 -13.70 13.18
N GLU A 108 -11.12 -12.87 14.21
CA GLU A 108 -10.32 -13.02 15.44
C GLU A 108 -10.53 -14.38 16.12
N SER A 109 -9.44 -14.95 16.67
CA SER A 109 -9.50 -16.18 17.46
C SER A 109 -10.08 -15.90 18.84
N ARG A 110 -10.95 -16.78 19.33
CA ARG A 110 -11.45 -16.65 20.70
C ARG A 110 -10.41 -17.15 21.71
N PRO A 111 -10.41 -16.66 22.95
CA PRO A 111 -9.57 -17.22 24.01
C PRO A 111 -9.80 -18.74 24.15
N GLY A 112 -8.72 -19.52 24.13
CA GLY A 112 -8.76 -20.99 24.21
C GLY A 112 -9.02 -21.72 22.89
N GLU A 113 -9.17 -20.99 21.78
CA GLU A 113 -9.37 -21.55 20.44
C GLU A 113 -8.02 -21.63 19.69
N VAL A 114 -7.59 -22.85 19.35
CA VAL A 114 -6.46 -23.07 18.41
C VAL A 114 -7.04 -23.30 17.03
N ARG A 115 -6.54 -22.56 16.06
CA ARG A 115 -6.90 -22.71 14.66
C ARG A 115 -5.66 -22.58 13.79
N VAL A 116 -5.68 -23.34 12.70
CA VAL A 116 -4.63 -23.35 11.68
C VAL A 116 -5.30 -22.95 10.37
N TRP A 117 -4.68 -22.03 9.65
CA TRP A 117 -5.15 -21.57 8.35
C TRP A 117 -4.01 -21.54 7.36
N SER A 118 -4.35 -21.65 6.08
CA SER A 118 -3.42 -21.31 5.01
C SER A 118 -3.45 -19.79 4.82
N LEU A 119 -2.28 -19.18 4.59
CA LEU A 119 -2.17 -17.79 4.16
C LEU A 119 -2.83 -17.65 2.78
N PRO A 120 -3.90 -16.84 2.61
CA PRO A 120 -4.54 -16.58 1.31
C PRO A 120 -3.69 -15.61 0.48
N HIS A 121 -2.45 -16.02 0.21
CA HIS A 121 -1.43 -15.17 -0.37
C HIS A 121 -1.80 -14.69 -1.79
N GLU A 122 -2.46 -15.53 -2.58
CA GLU A 122 -2.93 -15.17 -3.92
C GLU A 122 -4.00 -14.07 -3.84
N GLU A 123 -4.99 -14.24 -2.96
CA GLU A 123 -6.05 -13.28 -2.75
C GLU A 123 -5.52 -11.94 -2.22
N MET A 124 -4.52 -11.97 -1.34
CA MET A 124 -3.84 -10.78 -0.83
C MET A 124 -3.08 -10.05 -1.94
N VAL A 125 -2.26 -10.74 -2.73
CA VAL A 125 -1.55 -10.11 -3.86
C VAL A 125 -2.54 -9.61 -4.94
N LEU A 126 -3.69 -10.27 -5.12
CA LEU A 126 -4.76 -9.75 -5.98
C LEU A 126 -5.33 -8.43 -5.46
N ARG A 127 -5.42 -8.23 -4.14
CA ARG A 127 -5.83 -6.92 -3.57
C ARG A 127 -4.79 -5.85 -3.82
N TRP A 128 -3.51 -6.17 -3.64
CA TRP A 128 -2.40 -5.27 -3.92
C TRP A 128 -2.35 -4.86 -5.39
N THR A 129 -2.32 -5.83 -6.31
CA THR A 129 -2.27 -5.56 -7.76
C THR A 129 -3.49 -4.76 -8.25
N ALA A 130 -4.69 -5.00 -7.69
CA ALA A 130 -5.87 -4.19 -7.97
C ALA A 130 -5.71 -2.74 -7.48
N ALA A 131 -5.16 -2.54 -6.29
CA ALA A 131 -4.89 -1.21 -5.73
C ALA A 131 -3.86 -0.43 -6.56
N LEU A 132 -2.78 -1.10 -6.96
CA LEU A 132 -1.76 -0.52 -7.84
C LEU A 132 -2.35 -0.12 -9.19
N LYS A 133 -3.16 -1.00 -9.80
CA LYS A 133 -3.86 -0.71 -11.05
C LYS A 133 -4.77 0.50 -10.91
N GLU A 134 -5.59 0.56 -9.85
CA GLU A 134 -6.51 1.67 -9.61
C GLU A 134 -5.78 3.02 -9.54
N LYS A 135 -4.70 3.10 -8.77
CA LYS A 135 -3.96 4.36 -8.60
C LYS A 135 -3.11 4.72 -9.81
N ARG A 136 -2.53 3.74 -10.51
CA ARG A 136 -1.92 3.98 -11.83
C ARG A 136 -2.94 4.56 -12.81
N GLU A 137 -4.16 4.02 -12.82
CA GLU A 137 -5.27 4.49 -13.65
C GLU A 137 -5.74 5.91 -13.26
N LYS A 138 -5.64 6.33 -12.00
CA LYS A 138 -5.84 7.73 -11.62
C LYS A 138 -4.74 8.64 -12.16
N LEU A 139 -3.48 8.19 -12.18
CA LEU A 139 -2.37 8.93 -12.76
C LEU A 139 -2.52 9.10 -14.28
N THR A 140 -2.77 7.99 -15.00
CA THR A 140 -2.76 7.97 -16.48
C THR A 140 -4.12 8.31 -17.11
N GLY A 141 -5.20 8.13 -16.37
CA GLY A 141 -6.58 8.22 -16.87
C GLY A 141 -7.22 6.84 -17.00
N ARG A 142 -8.56 6.83 -16.94
CA ARG A 142 -9.36 5.61 -16.92
C ARG A 142 -10.73 5.79 -17.55
N LEU A 143 -11.25 4.70 -18.09
CA LEU A 143 -12.65 4.61 -18.49
C LEU A 143 -13.51 4.40 -17.24
N GLU A 144 -14.51 5.26 -17.06
CA GLU A 144 -15.53 5.11 -16.04
C GLU A 144 -16.90 5.09 -16.68
N ARG A 145 -17.86 4.42 -16.03
CA ARG A 145 -19.27 4.61 -16.37
C ARG A 145 -19.79 5.85 -15.67
N ASP A 146 -20.36 6.77 -16.43
CA ASP A 146 -21.09 7.89 -15.86
C ASP A 146 -22.28 7.38 -15.06
N ARG A 147 -22.43 7.85 -13.82
CA ARG A 147 -23.48 7.37 -12.90
C ARG A 147 -24.88 7.85 -13.31
N ALA A 148 -24.99 8.94 -14.07
CA ALA A 148 -26.25 9.50 -14.50
C ALA A 148 -26.70 8.94 -15.85
N THR A 149 -25.78 8.78 -16.80
CA THR A 149 -26.11 8.34 -18.17
C THR A 149 -25.84 6.85 -18.42
N GLY A 150 -24.98 6.21 -17.61
CA GLY A 150 -24.54 4.82 -17.80
C GLY A 150 -23.52 4.63 -18.93
N GLU A 151 -23.17 5.70 -19.64
CA GLU A 151 -22.23 5.70 -20.76
C GLU A 151 -20.78 5.64 -20.29
N GLU A 152 -19.90 5.10 -21.13
CA GLU A 152 -18.46 5.08 -20.85
C GLU A 152 -17.85 6.45 -21.15
N VAL A 153 -17.19 7.03 -20.15
CA VAL A 153 -16.54 8.33 -20.20
C VAL A 153 -15.06 8.15 -19.87
N VAL A 154 -14.19 8.74 -20.68
CA VAL A 154 -12.76 8.82 -20.38
C VAL A 154 -12.55 9.90 -19.33
N ARG A 155 -12.09 9.52 -18.15
CA ARG A 155 -11.60 10.44 -17.12
C ARG A 155 -10.11 10.70 -17.38
N PRO A 156 -9.70 11.96 -17.63
CA PRO A 156 -8.28 12.28 -17.74
C PRO A 156 -7.59 12.05 -16.39
N GLY A 157 -6.40 11.46 -16.43
CA GLY A 157 -5.59 11.24 -15.24
C GLY A 157 -4.90 12.51 -14.75
N TYR A 158 -4.29 12.43 -13.57
CA TYR A 158 -3.57 13.56 -12.97
C TYR A 158 -2.44 14.11 -13.85
N ALA A 159 -1.75 13.24 -14.59
CA ALA A 159 -0.70 13.65 -15.52
C ALA A 159 -1.27 14.51 -16.67
N THR A 160 -2.39 14.10 -17.27
CA THR A 160 -3.06 14.85 -18.35
C THR A 160 -3.64 16.17 -17.85
N LYS A 161 -4.10 16.22 -16.59
CA LYS A 161 -4.59 17.44 -15.95
C LYS A 161 -3.47 18.40 -15.54
N GLY A 162 -2.21 17.99 -15.60
CA GLY A 162 -1.07 18.78 -15.11
C GLY A 162 -1.00 18.92 -13.60
N ILE A 163 -1.71 18.07 -12.86
CA ILE A 163 -1.64 18.02 -11.38
C ILE A 163 -0.33 17.36 -10.97
N VAL A 164 -0.02 16.21 -11.58
CA VAL A 164 1.29 15.56 -11.46
C VAL A 164 2.15 16.02 -12.64
N GLY A 165 3.23 16.75 -12.36
CA GLY A 165 4.14 17.27 -13.37
C GLY A 165 4.90 16.16 -14.10
N GLN A 166 5.38 16.47 -15.32
CA GLN A 166 6.10 15.50 -16.15
C GLN A 166 7.41 14.99 -15.52
N ASN A 167 7.98 15.73 -14.56
CA ASN A 167 9.23 15.38 -13.86
C ASN A 167 9.00 14.99 -12.39
N ASP A 168 7.75 14.94 -11.94
CA ASP A 168 7.41 14.67 -10.55
C ASP A 168 7.37 13.15 -10.33
N PRO A 169 8.05 12.61 -9.29
CA PRO A 169 7.84 11.24 -8.89
C PRO A 169 6.41 11.02 -8.36
N TYR A 170 5.84 9.86 -8.66
CA TYR A 170 4.51 9.45 -8.20
C TYR A 170 4.60 8.12 -7.45
N VAL A 171 4.19 8.13 -6.18
CA VAL A 171 4.27 6.99 -5.28
C VAL A 171 2.87 6.50 -4.96
N ILE A 172 2.66 5.18 -5.05
CA ILE A 172 1.42 4.56 -4.56
C ILE A 172 1.69 4.01 -3.16
N ALA A 173 0.99 4.55 -2.16
CA ALA A 173 1.12 4.15 -0.76
C ALA A 173 -0.02 3.21 -0.37
N VAL A 174 0.26 1.91 -0.25
CA VAL A 174 -0.71 0.86 0.05
C VAL A 174 -0.65 0.46 1.52
N ASN A 175 -1.81 0.52 2.19
CA ASN A 175 -1.97 -0.02 3.54
C ASN A 175 -2.70 -1.35 3.54
N SER A 176 -2.02 -2.40 3.97
CA SER A 176 -2.54 -3.77 4.01
C SER A 176 -3.25 -4.14 5.32
N CYS A 177 -3.46 -3.21 6.26
CA CYS A 177 -3.98 -3.50 7.60
C CYS A 177 -5.33 -4.23 7.63
N ARG A 178 -6.12 -4.15 6.54
CA ARG A 178 -7.40 -4.85 6.41
C ARG A 178 -7.26 -6.27 5.86
N LEU A 179 -6.12 -6.66 5.34
CA LEU A 179 -5.93 -7.91 4.57
C LEU A 179 -5.58 -9.12 5.44
N GLY A 180 -5.49 -8.94 6.75
CA GLY A 180 -5.16 -9.96 7.73
C GLY A 180 -5.56 -9.50 9.13
N ARG A 181 -5.27 -10.32 10.13
CA ARG A 181 -5.71 -10.07 11.51
C ARG A 181 -4.66 -9.33 12.31
N TYR A 182 -3.41 -9.72 12.12
CA TYR A 182 -2.27 -9.14 12.77
C TYR A 182 -1.38 -8.45 11.75
N GLU A 183 -0.63 -7.45 12.20
CA GLU A 183 0.25 -6.67 11.34
C GLU A 183 1.27 -7.55 10.60
N MET A 184 1.76 -8.61 11.25
CA MET A 184 2.66 -9.59 10.66
C MET A 184 2.03 -10.34 9.48
N ASP A 185 0.75 -10.70 9.57
CA ASP A 185 0.02 -11.40 8.51
C ASP A 185 -0.12 -10.53 7.26
N CYS A 186 -0.13 -9.21 7.43
CA CYS A 186 -0.36 -8.22 6.38
C CYS A 186 0.93 -7.72 5.72
N HIS A 187 2.09 -8.07 6.27
CA HIS A 187 3.39 -7.52 5.87
C HIS A 187 4.15 -8.44 4.93
N VAL A 188 4.39 -9.69 5.36
CA VAL A 188 5.27 -10.65 4.69
C VAL A 188 4.45 -11.64 3.88
N GLY A 189 4.80 -11.80 2.60
CA GLY A 189 4.17 -12.76 1.70
C GLY A 189 4.78 -14.15 1.76
N ILE A 190 4.33 -15.03 0.85
CA ILE A 190 4.76 -16.44 0.81
C ILE A 190 6.24 -16.62 0.40
N SER A 191 6.81 -15.63 -0.29
CA SER A 191 8.23 -15.57 -0.66
C SER A 191 9.15 -15.23 0.52
N GLN A 192 8.58 -14.92 1.68
CA GLN A 192 9.26 -14.29 2.83
C GLN A 192 9.73 -12.85 2.59
N LEU A 193 9.41 -12.25 1.42
CA LEU A 193 9.55 -10.83 1.17
C LEU A 193 8.23 -10.09 1.45
N PRO A 194 8.24 -8.76 1.59
CA PRO A 194 7.00 -8.01 1.78
C PRO A 194 6.02 -8.17 0.61
N PHE A 195 4.72 -8.10 0.89
CA PHE A 195 3.69 -8.10 -0.17
C PHE A 195 3.88 -6.98 -1.19
N ALA A 196 4.46 -5.85 -0.78
CA ALA A 196 4.81 -4.76 -1.68
C ALA A 196 5.76 -5.21 -2.81
N VAL A 197 6.69 -6.13 -2.51
CA VAL A 197 7.60 -6.74 -3.49
C VAL A 197 6.86 -7.74 -4.37
N GLU A 198 6.12 -8.68 -3.76
CA GLU A 198 5.38 -9.73 -4.48
C GLU A 198 4.30 -9.19 -5.43
N ALA A 199 3.83 -7.97 -5.20
CA ALA A 199 2.81 -7.31 -6.03
C ALA A 199 3.38 -6.63 -7.28
N VAL A 200 4.68 -6.33 -7.29
CA VAL A 200 5.32 -5.57 -8.38
C VAL A 200 6.42 -6.33 -9.11
N PHE A 201 6.96 -7.38 -8.49
CA PHE A 201 7.90 -8.31 -9.10
C PHE A 201 7.35 -9.75 -9.05
N PRO A 202 7.65 -10.59 -10.06
CA PRO A 202 7.13 -11.94 -10.17
C PRO A 202 7.85 -12.94 -9.24
N VAL A 203 8.04 -12.57 -7.98
CA VAL A 203 8.70 -13.40 -6.96
C VAL A 203 7.68 -14.36 -6.35
N GLY A 204 8.01 -15.65 -6.38
CA GLY A 204 7.24 -16.75 -5.81
C GLY A 204 7.84 -17.29 -4.51
N PRO A 205 7.27 -18.39 -3.98
CA PRO A 205 7.77 -19.04 -2.76
C PRO A 205 9.21 -19.55 -2.94
N ILE A 206 9.92 -19.77 -1.83
CA ILE A 206 11.24 -20.41 -1.85
C ILE A 206 11.10 -21.86 -2.36
N GLU A 207 11.86 -22.18 -3.40
CA GLU A 207 11.99 -23.49 -4.01
C GLU A 207 13.34 -24.11 -3.62
N VAL A 208 13.30 -25.36 -3.15
CA VAL A 208 14.50 -26.16 -2.90
C VAL A 208 14.64 -27.16 -4.04
N VAL A 209 15.74 -27.06 -4.78
CA VAL A 209 16.03 -28.01 -5.87
C VAL A 209 16.82 -29.17 -5.27
N ILE A 210 16.27 -30.38 -5.40
CA ILE A 210 16.86 -31.60 -4.86
C ILE A 210 17.33 -32.46 -6.03
N ASN A 211 18.59 -32.89 -6.00
CA ASN A 211 19.07 -33.90 -6.93
C ASN A 211 18.39 -35.23 -6.60
N ARG A 212 17.66 -35.78 -7.57
CA ARG A 212 16.85 -36.98 -7.37
C ARG A 212 17.68 -38.25 -7.08
N ASP A 213 18.91 -38.32 -7.57
CA ASP A 213 19.76 -39.49 -7.43
C ASP A 213 20.55 -39.46 -6.12
N THR A 214 21.03 -38.27 -5.70
CA THR A 214 21.81 -38.13 -4.45
C THR A 214 20.96 -37.73 -3.25
N MET A 215 19.73 -37.27 -3.46
CA MET A 215 18.86 -36.65 -2.45
C MET A 215 19.47 -35.41 -1.78
N GLU A 216 20.51 -34.83 -2.37
CA GLU A 216 21.17 -33.62 -1.87
C GLU A 216 20.47 -32.37 -2.40
N THR A 217 20.40 -31.33 -1.57
CA THR A 217 20.00 -29.99 -2.00
C THR A 217 21.07 -29.42 -2.91
N VAL A 218 20.71 -29.06 -4.14
CA VAL A 218 21.63 -28.47 -5.12
C VAL A 218 21.45 -26.96 -5.28
N ASP A 219 20.27 -26.44 -4.94
CA ASP A 219 19.96 -25.01 -5.04
C ASP A 219 18.79 -24.66 -4.10
N THR A 220 18.73 -23.39 -3.69
CA THR A 220 17.61 -22.81 -2.96
C THR A 220 17.42 -21.39 -3.46
N ARG A 221 16.26 -21.12 -4.05
CA ARG A 221 15.97 -19.86 -4.76
C ARG A 221 14.51 -19.49 -4.62
N HIS A 222 14.14 -18.26 -4.93
CA HIS A 222 12.73 -17.91 -5.11
C HIS A 222 12.21 -18.47 -6.44
N GLY A 223 11.03 -19.07 -6.40
CA GLY A 223 10.30 -19.45 -7.61
C GLY A 223 9.87 -18.21 -8.42
N HIS A 224 9.56 -18.40 -9.69
CA HIS A 224 9.02 -17.35 -10.54
C HIS A 224 7.49 -17.47 -10.61
N ARG A 225 6.78 -16.45 -10.12
CA ARG A 225 5.31 -16.38 -10.18
C ARG A 225 4.91 -15.19 -11.03
N LEU A 226 4.77 -15.39 -12.34
CA LEU A 226 4.40 -14.36 -13.32
C LEU A 226 2.91 -13.95 -13.25
N PHE A 227 2.04 -14.84 -12.78
CA PHE A 227 0.61 -14.62 -12.76
C PHE A 227 -0.05 -15.20 -11.52
N ILE A 228 -1.13 -14.56 -11.08
CA ILE A 228 -2.10 -15.09 -10.12
C ILE A 228 -3.45 -15.24 -10.79
N ARG A 229 -4.16 -16.34 -10.54
CA ARG A 229 -5.46 -16.58 -11.15
C ARG A 229 -6.57 -16.03 -10.26
N LYS A 230 -7.47 -15.24 -10.85
CA LYS A 230 -8.74 -14.89 -10.21
C LYS A 230 -9.60 -16.15 -10.07
N PRO A 231 -10.61 -16.15 -9.17
CA PRO A 231 -11.65 -17.19 -9.14
C PRO A 231 -12.36 -17.40 -10.48
N SER A 232 -12.43 -16.35 -11.33
CA SER A 232 -12.97 -16.44 -12.69
C SER A 232 -12.06 -17.16 -13.70
N GLY A 233 -10.84 -17.52 -13.30
CA GLY A 233 -9.81 -18.12 -14.16
C GLY A 233 -8.91 -17.12 -14.90
N ALA A 234 -9.24 -15.81 -14.87
CA ALA A 234 -8.44 -14.77 -15.51
C ALA A 234 -7.07 -14.62 -14.81
N ALA A 235 -6.00 -14.53 -15.60
CA ALA A 235 -4.64 -14.31 -15.11
C ALA A 235 -4.42 -12.82 -14.80
N VAL A 236 -3.82 -12.53 -13.64
CA VAL A 236 -3.37 -11.20 -13.24
C VAL A 236 -1.85 -11.23 -13.18
N PRO A 237 -1.15 -10.41 -13.96
CA PRO A 237 0.30 -10.33 -13.90
C PRO A 237 0.77 -9.73 -12.58
N THR A 238 1.94 -10.15 -12.11
CA THR A 238 2.61 -9.72 -10.87
C THR A 238 3.91 -8.96 -11.18
N ASP A 239 4.12 -8.58 -12.43
CA ASP A 239 5.33 -7.95 -12.95
C ASP A 239 5.14 -6.44 -13.20
N SER A 240 4.31 -5.78 -12.37
CA SER A 240 3.93 -4.37 -12.57
C SER A 240 5.14 -3.46 -12.82
N PHE A 241 6.26 -3.67 -12.10
CA PHE A 241 7.47 -2.85 -12.24
C PHE A 241 8.44 -3.32 -13.35
N LEU A 242 8.10 -4.41 -14.03
CA LEU A 242 8.73 -4.84 -15.29
C LEU A 242 7.84 -4.51 -16.50
N ASN A 243 6.68 -3.90 -16.27
CA ASN A 243 5.73 -3.48 -17.30
C ASN A 243 5.85 -1.97 -17.57
N PRO A 244 6.18 -1.54 -18.80
CA PRO A 244 6.25 -0.12 -19.18
C PRO A 244 4.99 0.70 -18.91
N ASP A 245 3.81 0.08 -18.83
CA ASP A 245 2.55 0.76 -18.47
C ASP A 245 2.59 1.41 -17.07
N TYR A 246 3.51 0.95 -16.21
CA TYR A 246 3.73 1.48 -14.87
C TYR A 246 4.92 2.44 -14.79
N ALA A 247 5.56 2.81 -15.90
CA ALA A 247 6.70 3.74 -15.90
C ALA A 247 6.38 5.12 -15.28
N GLY A 248 5.11 5.52 -15.24
CA GLY A 248 4.67 6.73 -14.53
C GLY A 248 4.69 6.60 -13.00
N VAL A 249 4.72 5.39 -12.45
CA VAL A 249 4.80 5.11 -11.01
C VAL A 249 6.26 4.94 -10.62
N SER A 250 6.73 5.77 -9.71
CA SER A 250 8.13 5.82 -9.27
C SER A 250 8.46 4.74 -8.24
N ALA A 251 7.53 4.49 -7.32
CA ALA A 251 7.70 3.53 -6.25
C ALA A 251 6.35 3.11 -5.66
N VAL A 252 6.36 2.02 -4.91
CA VAL A 252 5.28 1.62 -4.01
C VAL A 252 5.79 1.73 -2.58
N LEU A 253 4.99 2.37 -1.72
CA LEU A 253 5.18 2.32 -0.27
C LEU A 253 4.15 1.35 0.31
N GLY A 254 4.59 0.40 1.12
CA GLY A 254 3.75 -0.58 1.78
C GLY A 254 3.81 -0.48 3.30
N SER A 255 2.67 -0.63 3.97
CA SER A 255 2.63 -0.75 5.42
C SER A 255 1.42 -1.54 5.92
N PRO A 256 1.52 -2.34 6.99
CA PRO A 256 0.37 -2.93 7.66
C PRO A 256 -0.23 -2.01 8.75
N ALA A 257 0.15 -0.72 8.77
CA ALA A 257 -0.16 0.19 9.86
C ALA A 257 -1.66 0.22 10.23
N SER A 258 -1.97 -0.13 11.47
CA SER A 258 -3.33 -0.31 11.96
C SER A 258 -3.70 0.72 13.05
N LEU A 259 -4.82 0.51 13.74
CA LEU A 259 -5.28 1.35 14.86
C LEU A 259 -4.21 1.58 15.93
N ASN A 260 -3.31 0.61 16.17
CA ASN A 260 -2.24 0.75 17.16
C ASN A 260 -1.19 1.80 16.76
N ALA A 261 -0.97 2.01 15.45
CA ALA A 261 -0.04 3.01 14.94
C ALA A 261 -0.49 4.43 15.32
N ALA A 262 -1.80 4.67 15.44
CA ALA A 262 -2.33 5.94 15.94
C ALA A 262 -1.88 6.22 17.39
N CYS A 263 -1.65 5.16 18.18
CA CYS A 263 -1.12 5.23 19.54
C CYS A 263 0.42 5.15 19.61
N GLY A 264 1.12 5.30 18.49
CA GLY A 264 2.58 5.29 18.43
C GLY A 264 3.22 3.90 18.40
N ALA A 265 2.46 2.85 18.09
CA ALA A 265 3.07 1.57 17.76
C ALA A 265 3.90 1.70 16.48
N ASN A 266 5.11 1.14 16.48
CA ASN A 266 5.94 1.13 15.28
C ASN A 266 5.44 0.04 14.33
N THR A 267 5.20 0.41 13.08
CA THR A 267 4.68 -0.49 12.04
C THR A 267 5.60 -0.39 10.82
N PRO A 268 5.99 -1.52 10.23
CA PRO A 268 7.02 -1.50 9.20
C PRO A 268 6.58 -0.70 7.97
N ILE A 269 7.52 0.05 7.42
CA ILE A 269 7.40 0.77 6.15
C ILE A 269 8.34 0.12 5.14
N VAL A 270 7.79 -0.30 4.01
CA VAL A 270 8.56 -0.85 2.88
C VAL A 270 8.45 0.11 1.73
N VAL A 271 9.56 0.42 1.07
CA VAL A 271 9.55 1.13 -0.20
C VAL A 271 10.17 0.24 -1.26
N VAL A 272 9.48 0.06 -2.37
CA VAL A 272 9.97 -0.69 -3.53
C VAL A 272 10.05 0.28 -4.69
N HIS A 273 11.25 0.45 -5.25
CA HIS A 273 11.48 1.35 -6.38
C HIS A 273 11.16 0.68 -7.72
N ASN A 274 10.56 1.42 -8.63
CA ASN A 274 10.32 0.95 -9.99
C ASN A 274 11.56 1.21 -10.88
N PRO A 275 12.26 0.17 -11.38
CA PRO A 275 13.45 0.34 -12.22
C PRO A 275 13.13 1.03 -13.56
N LEU A 276 11.88 0.92 -14.02
CA LEU A 276 11.37 1.51 -15.26
C LEU A 276 10.74 2.90 -15.05
N ALA A 277 10.80 3.47 -13.85
CA ALA A 277 10.22 4.78 -13.58
C ALA A 277 10.82 5.88 -14.48
N THR A 278 9.95 6.61 -15.18
CA THR A 278 10.31 7.82 -15.93
C THR A 278 10.90 8.87 -14.99
N ASN A 279 10.26 9.07 -13.84
CA ASN A 279 10.72 9.96 -12.78
C ASN A 279 11.10 9.11 -11.57
N ARG A 280 12.38 8.88 -11.35
CA ARG A 280 12.83 8.04 -10.23
C ARG A 280 12.64 8.76 -8.90
N LEU A 281 12.13 8.03 -7.92
CA LEU A 281 12.09 8.48 -6.54
C LEU A 281 13.53 8.44 -5.98
N PRO A 282 14.02 9.53 -5.37
CA PRO A 282 15.28 9.46 -4.64
C PRO A 282 15.21 8.46 -3.48
N VAL A 283 16.26 7.65 -3.31
CA VAL A 283 16.37 6.66 -2.23
C VAL A 283 16.48 7.34 -0.86
N GLY A 284 15.92 6.70 0.17
CA GLY A 284 16.06 7.10 1.58
C GLY A 284 15.18 8.27 2.00
N ILE A 285 14.30 8.77 1.14
CA ILE A 285 13.53 9.98 1.44
C ILE A 285 12.23 9.72 2.20
N LEU A 286 11.67 8.51 2.10
CA LEU A 286 10.39 8.14 2.71
C LEU A 286 10.55 7.42 4.05
N GLY A 287 11.77 7.30 4.58
CA GLY A 287 12.02 6.70 5.90
C GLY A 287 11.57 5.25 6.02
N ALA A 288 11.93 4.41 5.04
CA ALA A 288 11.54 3.00 5.03
C ALA A 288 12.41 2.16 5.95
N ASP A 289 11.81 1.17 6.62
CA ASP A 289 12.54 0.12 7.36
C ASP A 289 13.17 -0.89 6.40
N GLN A 290 12.56 -1.12 5.24
CA GLN A 290 13.12 -1.92 4.13
C GLN A 290 12.96 -1.15 2.83
N GLU A 291 14.06 -0.92 2.11
CA GLU A 291 14.05 -0.13 0.88
C GLU A 291 14.66 -0.93 -0.27
N TYR A 292 13.80 -1.40 -1.16
CA TYR A 292 14.16 -2.30 -2.25
C TYR A 292 14.42 -1.57 -3.55
N VAL A 293 15.56 -1.86 -4.17
CA VAL A 293 15.87 -1.48 -5.56
C VAL A 293 16.11 -2.74 -6.40
N ALA A 294 15.64 -2.71 -7.65
CA ALA A 294 15.92 -3.74 -8.64
C ALA A 294 17.03 -3.28 -9.58
N GLU A 295 18.15 -4.00 -9.60
CA GLU A 295 19.29 -3.73 -10.47
C GLU A 295 19.21 -4.60 -11.73
N ASP A 296 19.25 -3.97 -12.90
CA ASP A 296 19.24 -4.68 -14.19
C ASP A 296 20.61 -5.33 -14.46
N LYS A 297 20.63 -6.66 -14.58
CA LYS A 297 21.83 -7.45 -14.93
C LYS A 297 21.85 -7.85 -16.41
N GLY A 298 20.88 -7.41 -17.19
CA GLY A 298 20.72 -7.68 -18.62
C GLY A 298 19.74 -8.82 -18.90
N ASP A 299 19.92 -9.98 -18.28
CA ASP A 299 19.05 -11.15 -18.43
C ASP A 299 18.09 -11.36 -17.25
N HIS A 300 18.34 -10.69 -16.12
CA HIS A 300 17.48 -10.68 -14.93
C HIS A 300 17.61 -9.38 -14.15
N TYR A 301 16.69 -9.17 -13.20
CA TYR A 301 16.82 -8.15 -12.17
C TYR A 301 17.26 -8.78 -10.86
N GLU A 302 18.22 -8.15 -10.18
CA GLU A 302 18.59 -8.48 -8.81
C GLU A 302 17.91 -7.51 -7.86
N LEU A 303 17.07 -8.04 -6.96
CA LEU A 303 16.39 -7.23 -5.95
C LEU A 303 17.28 -7.12 -4.70
N ARG A 304 17.51 -5.90 -4.23
CA ARG A 304 18.34 -5.63 -3.05
C ARG A 304 17.61 -4.76 -2.05
N ASP A 305 17.59 -5.18 -0.79
CA ASP A 305 17.24 -4.30 0.33
C ASP A 305 18.46 -3.44 0.70
N LEU A 306 18.30 -2.13 0.59
CA LEU A 306 19.35 -1.16 0.92
C LEU A 306 19.60 -1.04 2.42
N ASN A 307 18.65 -1.48 3.25
CA ASN A 307 18.77 -1.41 4.70
C ASN A 307 19.42 -2.67 5.30
N GLU A 308 19.38 -3.82 4.62
CA GLU A 308 20.12 -5.02 5.04
C GLU A 308 21.64 -4.86 4.87
N ALA A 309 22.10 -4.08 3.88
CA ALA A 309 23.51 -3.88 3.59
C ALA A 309 24.25 -2.98 4.59
N ALA A 310 23.55 -2.42 5.59
CA ALA A 310 24.10 -1.53 6.62
C ALA A 310 24.41 -2.23 7.96
N GLY A 311 24.31 -3.57 8.02
CA GLY A 311 24.56 -4.41 9.21
C GLY A 311 25.88 -5.16 9.17
#